data_AF-A0A2Z3GVX7-F1
#
_entry.id   AF-A0A2Z3GVX7-F1
#
_cell.length_a   1.000
_cell.length_b   1.000
_cell.length_c   1.000
_cell.angle_alpha   90.00
_cell.angle_beta   90.00
_cell.angle_gamma   90.00
#
_symmetry.space_group_name_H-M   'P 1'
#
loop_
_entity.id
_entity.type
_entity.pdbx_description
1 polymer ?
#
loop_
_entity_poly.entity_id
_entity_poly.type
_entity_poly.pdbx_seq_one_letter_code
_entity_poly.pdbx_strand_id
1 'polypeptide(L)'
;MICEVNGEPALAYWISYLELGFGGPVERQLYPYALKFEVAEVCGLIAVDANTFVQEMKLDFERTSDSYPQYLHDLGYPSIDNLVQNEGAFCETIRRYLYSELFGRCFPWSPPYRDVRWIISSVDAVRAHSGVIEVLGQAFRKVESHCNASR
;
A
#
# COMPACT_ATOMS: atom_id res chain seq x y z
N MET A 1 12.03 3.29 5.27
CA MET A 1 11.44 3.42 3.92
C MET A 1 12.31 4.27 2.99
N ILE A 2 12.56 3.79 1.77
CA ILE A 2 13.06 4.57 0.62
C ILE A 2 11.92 4.70 -0.40
N CYS A 3 11.75 5.87 -1.01
CA CYS A 3 10.83 6.05 -2.13
C CYS A 3 11.55 6.56 -3.37
N GLU A 4 11.21 5.96 -4.51
CA GLU A 4 11.63 6.38 -5.83
C GLU A 4 10.39 6.61 -6.71
N VAL A 5 10.37 7.68 -7.50
CA VAL A 5 9.37 7.90 -8.55
C VAL A 5 10.11 8.18 -9.84
N ASN A 6 9.83 7.40 -10.88
CA ASN A 6 10.51 7.43 -12.17
C ASN A 6 12.04 7.26 -12.05
N GLY A 7 12.48 6.42 -11.11
CA GLY A 7 13.89 6.17 -10.83
C GLY A 7 14.61 7.26 -10.00
N GLU A 8 13.90 8.32 -9.61
CA GLU A 8 14.46 9.43 -8.84
C GLU A 8 14.01 9.36 -7.38
N PRO A 9 14.89 9.64 -6.40
CA PRO A 9 14.52 9.68 -4.99
C PRO A 9 13.40 10.70 -4.72
N ALA A 10 12.41 10.30 -3.94
CA ALA A 10 11.30 11.14 -3.50
C ALA A 10 11.18 11.12 -1.96
N LEU A 11 10.93 12.28 -1.39
CA LEU A 11 10.70 12.41 0.06
C LEU A 11 9.26 11.99 0.38
N ALA A 12 9.05 11.31 1.50
CA ALA A 12 7.73 10.79 1.88
C ALA A 12 6.65 11.87 1.91
N TYR A 13 6.97 13.09 2.37
CA TYR A 13 6.03 14.21 2.42
C TYR A 13 5.71 14.82 1.04
N TRP A 14 6.41 14.41 -0.03
CA TRP A 14 6.04 14.74 -1.42
C TRP A 14 5.01 13.78 -2.01
N ILE A 15 4.58 12.78 -1.25
CA ILE A 15 3.79 11.68 -1.76
C ILE A 15 2.47 11.64 -1.00
N SER A 16 1.41 11.37 -1.75
CA SER A 16 0.11 10.98 -1.22
C SER A 16 -0.45 9.90 -2.14
N TYR A 17 -1.69 9.47 -1.91
CA TYR A 17 -2.32 8.40 -2.68
C TYR A 17 -3.81 8.69 -2.89
N LEU A 18 -4.39 8.09 -3.92
CA LEU A 18 -5.83 8.13 -4.14
C LEU A 18 -6.54 7.21 -3.14
N GLU A 19 -7.56 7.71 -2.46
CA GLU A 19 -8.51 6.84 -1.76
C GLU A 19 -9.62 6.37 -2.68
N LEU A 20 -10.17 7.30 -3.45
CA LEU A 20 -11.24 7.05 -4.40
C LEU A 20 -10.66 6.89 -5.80
N GLY A 21 -11.08 5.83 -6.51
CA GLY A 21 -10.59 5.53 -7.85
C GLY A 21 -9.19 4.93 -7.88
N PHE A 22 -8.66 4.43 -6.75
CA PHE A 22 -7.41 3.68 -6.71
C PHE A 22 -7.48 2.44 -7.62
N GLY A 23 -6.46 2.22 -8.43
CA GLY A 23 -6.43 1.21 -9.48
C GLY A 23 -7.33 1.50 -10.69
N GLY A 24 -8.02 2.65 -10.70
CA GLY A 24 -8.88 3.09 -11.79
C GLY A 24 -8.11 3.80 -12.92
N PRO A 25 -8.79 4.09 -14.05
CA PRO A 25 -8.19 4.83 -15.16
C PRO A 25 -7.82 6.25 -14.74
N VAL A 26 -6.63 6.69 -15.13
CA VAL A 26 -6.11 8.04 -14.86
C VAL A 26 -5.79 8.71 -16.20
N GLU A 27 -6.40 9.86 -16.48
CA GLU A 27 -6.21 10.63 -17.73
C GLU A 27 -4.89 11.45 -17.76
N ARG A 28 -3.97 11.16 -16.83
CA ARG A 28 -2.70 11.88 -16.68
C ARG A 28 -1.54 10.95 -17.02
N GLN A 29 -0.39 11.55 -17.34
CA GLN A 29 0.84 10.79 -17.48
C GLN A 29 1.17 10.08 -16.16
N LEU A 30 1.33 8.76 -16.26
CA LEU A 30 1.72 7.89 -15.16
C LEU A 30 3.23 7.71 -15.14
N TYR A 31 3.77 7.59 -13.94
CA TYR A 31 5.17 7.41 -13.64
C TYR A 31 5.29 6.21 -12.69
N PRO A 32 6.20 5.26 -12.96
CA PRO A 32 6.39 4.13 -12.06
C PRO A 32 6.98 4.61 -10.74
N TYR A 33 6.59 4.00 -9.63
CA TYR A 33 7.23 4.23 -8.33
C TYR A 33 7.69 2.91 -7.71
N ALA A 34 8.62 3.03 -6.77
CA ALA A 34 9.03 1.94 -5.89
C ALA A 34 9.15 2.45 -4.45
N LEU A 35 8.42 1.81 -3.53
CA LEU A 35 8.61 1.97 -2.09
C LEU A 35 9.35 0.75 -1.57
N LYS A 36 10.48 0.97 -0.89
CA LYS A 36 11.30 -0.09 -0.32
C LYS A 36 11.32 0.04 1.19
N PHE A 37 10.99 -1.04 1.88
CA PHE A 37 10.92 -1.11 3.34
C PHE A 37 11.75 -2.28 3.84
N GLU A 38 12.29 -2.16 5.04
CA GLU A 38 12.66 -3.36 5.79
C GLU A 38 11.38 -4.13 6.14
N VAL A 39 11.41 -5.46 6.08
CA VAL A 39 10.27 -6.30 6.45
C VAL A 39 9.78 -5.98 7.87
N ALA A 40 10.71 -5.80 8.81
CA ALA A 40 10.39 -5.45 10.19
C ALA A 40 9.68 -4.09 10.31
N GLU A 41 10.04 -3.13 9.44
CA GLU A 41 9.36 -1.83 9.37
C GLU A 41 7.90 -2.01 8.93
N VAL A 42 7.66 -2.78 7.87
CA VAL A 42 6.29 -3.07 7.40
C VAL A 42 5.48 -3.77 8.50
N CYS A 43 6.00 -4.84 9.08
CA CYS A 43 5.33 -5.56 10.17
C CYS A 43 4.97 -4.60 11.31
N GLY A 44 5.89 -3.71 11.72
CA GLY A 44 5.62 -2.71 12.75
C GLY A 44 4.52 -1.71 12.37
N LEU A 45 4.44 -1.30 11.11
CA LEU A 45 3.46 -0.31 10.64
C LEU A 45 2.03 -0.85 10.57
N ILE A 46 1.87 -2.12 10.15
CA ILE A 46 0.54 -2.69 9.86
C ILE A 46 0.15 -3.88 10.76
N ALA A 47 0.92 -4.20 11.80
CA ALA A 47 0.66 -5.41 12.60
C ALA A 47 -0.76 -5.50 13.16
N VAL A 48 -1.29 -4.39 13.70
CA VAL A 48 -2.64 -4.36 14.28
C VAL A 48 -3.69 -4.59 13.20
N ASP A 49 -3.57 -3.87 12.09
CA ASP A 49 -4.52 -3.90 10.98
C ASP A 49 -4.49 -5.30 10.30
N ALA A 50 -3.30 -5.85 10.09
CA ALA A 50 -3.10 -7.18 9.50
C ALA A 50 -3.65 -8.31 10.37
N ASN A 51 -3.36 -8.30 11.67
CA ASN A 51 -3.86 -9.33 12.58
C ASN A 51 -5.39 -9.25 12.73
N THR A 52 -5.95 -8.04 12.74
CA THR A 52 -7.41 -7.83 12.74
C THR A 52 -8.03 -8.43 11.48
N PHE A 53 -7.50 -8.09 10.31
CA PHE A 53 -7.94 -8.65 9.02
C PHE A 53 -7.92 -10.18 9.02
N VAL A 54 -6.82 -10.81 9.45
CA VAL A 54 -6.73 -12.28 9.49
C VAL A 54 -7.79 -12.89 10.41
N GLN A 55 -8.03 -12.30 11.58
CA GLN A 55 -9.08 -12.77 12.48
C GLN A 55 -10.48 -12.60 11.88
N GLU A 56 -10.75 -11.49 11.20
CA GLU A 56 -12.02 -11.26 10.52
C GLU A 56 -12.26 -12.28 9.41
N MET A 57 -11.23 -12.62 8.60
CA MET A 57 -11.33 -13.66 7.57
C MET A 57 -11.57 -15.05 8.17
N LYS A 58 -10.97 -15.35 9.32
CA LYS A 58 -11.24 -16.60 10.05
C LYS A 58 -12.69 -16.67 10.51
N LEU A 59 -13.19 -15.59 11.13
CA LEU A 59 -14.56 -15.50 11.62
C LEU A 59 -15.57 -15.58 10.48
N ASP A 60 -15.25 -15.01 9.32
CA ASP A 60 -16.11 -15.10 8.14
C ASP A 60 -16.22 -16.55 7.65
N PHE A 61 -15.08 -17.25 7.48
CA PHE A 61 -15.08 -18.67 7.13
C PHE A 61 -15.88 -19.53 8.12
N GLU A 62 -15.73 -19.31 9.43
CA GLU A 62 -16.49 -20.05 10.45
C GLU A 62 -18.02 -19.85 10.30
N ARG A 63 -18.47 -18.74 9.70
CA ARG A 63 -19.89 -18.41 9.49
C ARG A 63 -20.40 -18.83 8.13
N THR A 64 -19.60 -18.68 7.09
CA THR A 64 -20.01 -18.82 5.68
C THR A 64 -19.49 -20.09 5.03
N SER A 65 -18.47 -20.72 5.62
CA SER A 65 -17.63 -21.74 4.98
C SER A 65 -16.93 -21.27 3.70
N ASP A 66 -16.82 -19.95 3.48
CA ASP A 66 -16.05 -19.35 2.39
C ASP A 66 -14.58 -19.23 2.80
N SER A 67 -13.70 -19.95 2.10
CA SER A 67 -12.26 -19.98 2.38
C SER A 67 -11.49 -18.85 1.70
N TYR A 68 -12.15 -17.90 1.04
CA TYR A 68 -11.47 -16.80 0.37
C TYR A 68 -10.91 -15.75 1.38
N PRO A 69 -9.64 -15.32 1.26
CA PRO A 69 -8.63 -15.81 0.33
C PRO A 69 -7.99 -17.15 0.78
N GLN A 70 -7.95 -18.12 -0.14
CA GLN A 70 -7.57 -19.52 0.14
C GLN A 70 -6.23 -19.67 0.86
N TYR A 71 -5.23 -18.84 0.54
CA TYR A 71 -3.90 -18.95 1.14
C TYR A 71 -3.92 -18.70 2.66
N LEU A 72 -4.83 -17.88 3.19
CA LEU A 72 -4.94 -17.69 4.65
C LEU A 72 -5.52 -18.93 5.31
N HIS A 73 -6.55 -19.53 4.70
CA HIS A 73 -7.14 -20.77 5.18
C HIS A 73 -6.12 -21.91 5.17
N ASP A 74 -5.38 -22.09 4.09
CA ASP A 74 -4.36 -23.15 3.94
C ASP A 74 -3.23 -23.02 4.96
N LEU A 75 -2.90 -21.79 5.37
CA LEU A 75 -1.89 -21.49 6.40
C LEU A 75 -2.46 -21.48 7.82
N GLY A 76 -3.77 -21.71 8.00
CA GLY A 76 -4.43 -21.74 9.31
C GLY A 76 -4.60 -20.36 9.96
N TYR A 77 -4.78 -19.31 9.17
CA TYR A 77 -4.97 -17.91 9.62
C TYR A 77 -3.83 -17.42 10.54
N PRO A 78 -2.57 -17.40 10.05
CA PRO A 78 -1.42 -17.03 10.87
C PRO A 78 -1.41 -15.53 11.21
N SER A 79 -0.84 -15.17 12.36
CA SER A 79 -0.49 -13.77 12.65
C SER A 79 0.50 -13.23 11.63
N ILE A 80 0.61 -11.90 11.53
CA ILE A 80 1.49 -11.25 10.57
C ILE A 80 2.97 -11.66 10.71
N ASP A 81 3.44 -11.86 11.95
CA ASP A 81 4.80 -12.30 12.27
C ASP A 81 5.12 -13.71 11.76
N ASN A 82 4.08 -14.54 11.56
CA ASN A 82 4.20 -15.86 10.98
C ASN A 82 3.90 -15.82 9.47
N LEU A 83 2.96 -14.99 9.03
CA LEU A 83 2.59 -14.84 7.63
C LEU A 83 3.77 -14.37 6.78
N VAL A 84 4.63 -13.51 7.33
CA VAL A 84 5.85 -13.02 6.67
C VAL A 84 6.84 -14.13 6.30
N GLN A 85 6.78 -15.29 6.95
CA GLN A 85 7.58 -16.47 6.58
C GLN A 85 7.09 -17.10 5.26
N ASN A 86 5.90 -16.72 4.79
CA ASN A 86 5.36 -17.10 3.50
C ASN A 86 5.27 -15.84 2.60
N GLU A 87 6.39 -15.53 1.94
CA GLU A 87 6.56 -14.30 1.15
C GLU A 87 5.40 -14.02 0.19
N GLY A 88 4.93 -15.03 -0.54
CA GLY A 88 3.82 -14.88 -1.49
C GLY A 88 2.51 -14.48 -0.82
N ALA A 89 2.14 -15.16 0.27
CA ALA A 89 0.93 -14.85 1.02
C ALA A 89 1.01 -13.47 1.70
N PHE A 90 2.17 -13.12 2.25
CA PHE A 90 2.43 -11.82 2.86
C PHE A 90 2.31 -10.67 1.85
N CYS A 91 2.99 -10.80 0.70
CA CYS A 91 2.93 -9.81 -0.37
C CYS A 91 1.51 -9.65 -0.93
N GLU A 92 0.79 -10.75 -1.14
CA GLU A 92 -0.59 -10.68 -1.64
C GLU A 92 -1.54 -10.04 -0.61
N THR A 93 -1.32 -10.30 0.68
CA THR A 93 -2.08 -9.67 1.77
C THR A 93 -1.91 -8.15 1.74
N ILE A 94 -0.65 -7.67 1.67
CA ILE A 94 -0.37 -6.24 1.55
C ILE A 94 -1.01 -5.67 0.28
N ARG A 95 -0.76 -6.30 -0.87
CA ARG A 95 -1.18 -5.78 -2.18
C ARG A 95 -2.69 -5.60 -2.28
N ARG A 96 -3.47 -6.58 -1.80
CA ARG A 96 -4.92 -6.60 -1.99
C ARG A 96 -5.71 -6.01 -0.85
N TYR A 97 -5.23 -6.13 0.37
CA TYR A 97 -6.05 -5.89 1.56
C TYR A 97 -5.49 -4.80 2.46
N LEU A 98 -4.16 -4.59 2.50
CA LEU A 98 -3.54 -3.71 3.50
C LEU A 98 -2.73 -2.55 2.91
N TYR A 99 -2.79 -2.31 1.59
CA TYR A 99 -2.00 -1.24 0.97
C TYR A 99 -2.46 0.14 1.43
N SER A 100 -3.76 0.32 1.67
CA SER A 100 -4.36 1.57 2.15
C SER A 100 -3.86 1.91 3.55
N GLU A 101 -3.83 0.92 4.43
CA GLU A 101 -3.37 1.01 5.81
C GLU A 101 -1.87 1.33 5.82
N LEU A 102 -1.09 0.61 5.00
CA LEU A 102 0.34 0.89 4.84
C LEU A 102 0.58 2.34 4.38
N PHE A 103 -0.14 2.78 3.35
CA PHE A 103 0.03 4.14 2.82
C PHE A 103 -0.42 5.22 3.81
N GLY A 104 -1.51 4.98 4.55
CA GLY A 104 -2.00 5.89 5.58
C GLY A 104 -1.03 6.06 6.76
N ARG A 105 -0.16 5.08 7.00
CA ARG A 105 0.94 5.20 7.99
C ARG A 105 2.18 5.89 7.42
N CYS A 106 2.42 5.79 6.11
CA CYS A 106 3.63 6.28 5.45
C CYS A 106 3.53 7.72 4.94
N PHE A 107 2.34 8.15 4.52
CA PHE A 107 2.15 9.39 3.77
C PHE A 107 1.15 10.33 4.44
N PRO A 108 1.32 11.65 4.28
CA PRO A 108 0.37 12.63 4.80
C PRO A 108 -1.01 12.40 4.18
N TRP A 109 -1.96 12.12 5.08
CA TRP A 109 -3.37 11.93 4.76
C TRP A 109 -4.23 13.17 5.07
N SER A 110 -3.64 14.20 5.68
CA SER A 110 -4.35 15.42 6.06
C SER A 110 -3.72 16.66 5.45
N PRO A 111 -4.54 17.66 5.07
CA PRO A 111 -4.04 18.96 4.64
C PRO A 111 -3.09 19.59 5.66
N PRO A 112 -2.14 20.44 5.22
CA PRO A 112 -2.02 20.96 3.85
C PRO A 112 -1.17 20.05 2.95
N TYR A 113 -1.75 19.58 1.83
CA TYR A 113 -1.02 18.87 0.76
C TYR A 113 -0.10 19.78 -0.07
N ARG A 114 0.39 20.88 0.51
CA ARG A 114 1.16 21.91 -0.22
C ARG A 114 2.43 21.31 -0.84
N ASP A 115 3.10 20.45 -0.10
CA ASP A 115 4.37 19.86 -0.52
C ASP A 115 4.21 18.57 -1.33
N VAL A 116 2.97 18.06 -1.47
CA VAL A 116 2.69 16.86 -2.25
C VAL A 116 2.93 17.13 -3.74
N ARG A 117 3.77 16.30 -4.35
CA ARG A 117 4.15 16.36 -5.78
C ARG A 117 3.64 15.15 -6.54
N TRP A 118 3.52 14.02 -5.88
CA TRP A 118 3.17 12.73 -6.47
C TRP A 118 1.95 12.14 -5.77
N ILE A 119 1.03 11.60 -6.56
CA ILE A 119 -0.16 10.89 -6.08
C ILE A 119 -0.08 9.46 -6.60
N ILE A 120 0.08 8.49 -5.71
CA ILE A 120 0.02 7.06 -6.02
C ILE A 120 -1.40 6.72 -6.45
N SER A 121 -1.53 6.07 -7.60
CA SER A 121 -2.81 5.68 -8.19
C SER A 121 -3.01 4.17 -8.30
N SER A 122 -1.98 3.35 -8.12
CA SER A 122 -2.10 1.90 -8.13
C SER A 122 -1.03 1.21 -7.29
N VAL A 123 -1.31 -0.03 -6.87
CA VAL A 123 -0.30 -1.02 -6.49
C VAL A 123 -0.35 -2.13 -7.52
N ASP A 124 0.67 -2.20 -8.37
CA ASP A 124 0.77 -3.18 -9.44
C ASP A 124 1.37 -4.49 -8.89
N ALA A 125 2.35 -4.37 -7.99
CA ALA A 125 3.02 -5.53 -7.39
C ALA A 125 3.53 -5.22 -5.97
N VAL A 126 3.58 -6.26 -5.14
CA VAL A 126 4.34 -6.28 -3.89
C VAL A 126 5.28 -7.48 -3.95
N ARG A 127 6.54 -7.28 -3.58
CA ARG A 127 7.58 -8.32 -3.61
C ARG A 127 8.35 -8.31 -2.30
N ALA A 128 8.74 -9.50 -1.85
CA ALA A 128 9.66 -9.67 -0.73
C ALA A 128 10.94 -10.31 -1.27
N HIS A 129 12.09 -9.81 -0.83
CA HIS A 129 13.38 -10.47 -1.04
C HIS A 129 14.39 -9.98 -0.03
N SER A 130 15.22 -10.88 0.50
CA SER A 130 16.37 -10.54 1.35
C SER A 130 16.04 -9.60 2.53
N GLY A 131 14.87 -9.76 3.16
CA GLY A 131 14.43 -8.92 4.28
C GLY A 131 13.85 -7.55 3.87
N VAL A 132 13.70 -7.30 2.57
CA VAL A 132 13.13 -6.07 2.02
C VAL A 132 11.76 -6.35 1.39
N ILE A 133 10.83 -5.42 1.59
CA ILE A 133 9.55 -5.36 0.88
C ILE A 133 9.58 -4.22 -0.13
N GLU A 134 9.24 -4.54 -1.39
CA GLU A 134 9.07 -3.58 -2.46
C GLU A 134 7.60 -3.48 -2.85
N VAL A 135 7.03 -2.28 -2.75
CA VAL A 135 5.69 -1.93 -3.25
C VAL A 135 5.87 -1.12 -4.52
N LEU A 136 5.34 -1.64 -5.63
CA LEU A 136 5.51 -1.09 -6.98
C LEU A 136 4.15 -0.70 -7.54
N GLY A 137 4.11 0.40 -8.29
CA GLY A 137 2.90 0.78 -9.01
C GLY A 137 3.08 2.05 -9.82
N GLN A 138 1.95 2.72 -10.09
CA GLN A 138 1.92 3.98 -10.82
C GLN A 138 1.54 5.15 -9.92
N ALA A 139 2.15 6.30 -10.20
CA ALA A 139 1.81 7.59 -9.61
C ALA A 139 1.70 8.66 -10.71
N PHE A 140 0.97 9.74 -10.44
CA PHE A 140 0.93 10.91 -11.33
C PHE A 140 1.31 12.18 -10.58
N ARG A 141 1.73 13.20 -11.32
CA ARG A 141 2.05 14.51 -10.73
C ARG A 141 0.79 15.21 -10.25
N LYS A 142 0.83 15.73 -9.02
CA LYS A 142 -0.15 16.70 -8.55
C LYS A 142 -0.02 17.95 -9.42
N VAL A 143 -1.14 18.38 -10.00
CA VAL A 143 -1.20 19.64 -10.74
C VAL A 143 -1.55 20.72 -9.73
N GLU A 144 -0.73 21.75 -9.64
CA GLU A 144 -1.11 22.95 -8.89
C GLU A 144 -2.21 23.66 -9.67
N SER A 145 -3.43 23.65 -9.13
CA SER A 145 -4.47 24.54 -9.61
C SER A 145 -4.06 25.95 -9.21
N HIS A 146 -3.42 26.70 -10.10
CA HIS A 146 -3.41 28.15 -9.98
C HIS A 146 -4.86 28.61 -10.22
N CYS A 147 -5.60 28.84 -9.14
CA CYS A 147 -6.77 29.70 -9.21
C CYS A 147 -6.27 31.07 -9.68
N ASN A 148 -6.38 31.35 -10.97
CA ASN A 148 -6.39 32.71 -11.46
C ASN A 148 -7.62 33.37 -10.82
N ALA A 149 -7.40 34.02 -9.68
CA ALA A 149 -8.33 35.02 -9.17
C ALA A 149 -8.30 36.17 -10.17
N SER A 150 -9.20 36.10 -11.16
CA SER A 150 -9.52 37.22 -12.03
C SER A 150 -9.85 38.43 -11.14
N ARG A 151 -9.04 39.47 -11.27
CA ARG A 151 -9.25 40.79 -10.67
C ARG A 151 -10.44 41.50 -11.31
#